data_AF-A0AAE6SHS3-F1
#
_entry.id   AF-A0AAE6SHS3-F1
#
_cell.length_a   1.000
_cell.length_b   1.000
_cell.length_c   1.000
_cell.angle_alpha   90.00
_cell.angle_beta   90.00
_cell.angle_gamma   90.00
#
_symmetry.space_group_name_H-M   'P 1'
#
loop_
_entity.id
_entity.type
_entity.pdbx_description
1 polymer ?
#
loop_
_entity_poly.entity_id
_entity_poly.type
_entity_poly.pdbx_seq_one_letter_code
_entity_poly.pdbx_strand_id
1 'polypeptide(L)'
;MEDHPGFATDLLFDRYQGEVTDHQGFWAVRTPTAPDYYFGNYLLLPTPPSDRDKGWLEASFDKLIGQDPRIRHRTFQWPLAEGQNSRVAGFVAAGYQYMECVVLALEAADRKAPSDQDLAPARPFIPADWDDWLTLELDDRDPGHEQESYLAYLRSRRDLYQAMIADGLGQWWGIWHQDRLVASCGLFFTGTMGRFQLVRTHQDWRNRGLCRQLLNQVARQGFEQARRLIIVADEHYHAQRVYRALGFVPVARIGSLCRWTQQP
;
A
#
# COMPACT_ATOMS: atom_id res chain seq x y z
N MET A 1 -0.07 15.17 9.78
CA MET A 1 0.06 14.11 8.75
C MET A 1 0.64 12.84 9.34
N GLU A 2 1.68 12.95 10.18
CA GLU A 2 2.31 11.80 10.84
C GLU A 2 1.44 11.06 11.87
N ASP A 3 0.39 11.70 12.40
CA ASP A 3 -0.51 11.04 13.36
C ASP A 3 -1.58 10.17 12.67
N HIS A 4 -1.76 10.29 11.35
CA HIS A 4 -2.75 9.51 10.62
C HIS A 4 -2.18 8.12 10.33
N PRO A 5 -2.76 7.02 10.84
CA PRO A 5 -2.11 5.69 10.84
C PRO A 5 -1.79 5.14 9.45
N GLY A 6 -2.59 5.48 8.43
CA GLY A 6 -2.28 5.15 7.03
C GLY A 6 -1.01 5.84 6.56
N PHE A 7 -1.03 7.17 6.43
CA PHE A 7 0.14 7.96 6.03
C PHE A 7 1.37 7.79 6.93
N ALA A 8 1.23 7.69 8.26
CA ALA A 8 2.34 7.45 9.16
C ALA A 8 3.12 6.18 8.78
N THR A 9 2.40 5.15 8.34
CA THR A 9 2.99 3.89 7.90
C THR A 9 3.33 3.84 6.42
N ASP A 10 2.74 4.67 5.56
CA ASP A 10 3.18 4.84 4.17
C ASP A 10 4.53 5.60 4.13
N LEU A 11 4.65 6.65 4.95
CA LEU A 11 5.86 7.47 5.09
C LEU A 11 7.09 6.69 5.57
N LEU A 12 6.90 5.53 6.21
CA LEU A 12 7.98 4.59 6.52
C LEU A 12 8.73 4.18 5.24
N PHE A 13 7.98 3.81 4.19
CA PHE A 13 8.55 3.38 2.92
C PHE A 13 9.07 4.58 2.12
N ASP A 14 8.31 5.67 2.11
CA ASP A 14 8.65 6.87 1.35
C ASP A 14 9.96 7.50 1.83
N ARG A 15 10.20 7.53 3.15
CA ARG A 15 11.45 8.05 3.74
C ARG A 15 12.63 7.11 3.56
N TYR A 16 12.37 5.82 3.43
CA TYR A 16 13.44 4.83 3.26
C TYR A 16 13.98 4.84 1.82
N GLN A 17 13.09 4.93 0.81
CA GLN A 17 13.47 4.87 -0.60
C GLN A 17 13.57 6.24 -1.29
N GLY A 18 13.08 7.30 -0.65
CA GLY A 18 12.81 8.57 -1.32
C GLY A 18 12.96 9.79 -0.42
N GLU A 19 12.39 10.89 -0.90
CA GLU A 19 12.46 12.21 -0.31
C GLU A 19 11.06 12.65 0.12
N VAL A 20 10.94 13.12 1.36
CA VAL A 20 9.70 13.71 1.88
C VAL A 20 10.02 15.12 2.35
N THR A 21 9.49 16.12 1.64
CA THR A 21 9.75 17.55 1.92
C THR A 21 8.48 18.27 2.35
N ASP A 22 8.53 19.01 3.46
CA ASP A 22 7.44 19.87 3.92
C ASP A 22 7.47 21.23 3.21
N HIS A 23 6.33 21.63 2.62
CA HIS A 23 6.15 22.89 1.92
C HIS A 23 5.13 23.82 2.58
N GLN A 24 5.08 23.87 3.92
CA GLN A 24 4.19 24.74 4.71
C GLN A 24 2.72 24.61 4.29
N GLY A 25 2.13 23.46 4.60
CA GLY A 25 0.71 23.20 4.35
C GLY A 25 0.41 22.02 3.43
N PHE A 26 1.44 21.36 2.90
CA PHE A 26 1.38 20.04 2.27
C PHE A 26 2.81 19.48 2.15
N TRP A 27 2.96 18.19 1.92
CA TRP A 27 4.26 17.56 1.68
C TRP A 27 4.40 17.11 0.23
N ALA A 28 5.62 17.16 -0.29
CA ALA A 28 5.99 16.54 -1.56
C ALA A 28 6.77 15.25 -1.28
N VAL A 29 6.28 14.14 -1.82
CA VAL A 29 6.93 12.84 -1.75
C VAL A 29 7.46 12.47 -3.12
N ARG A 30 8.72 12.04 -3.19
CA ARG A 30 9.42 11.69 -4.43
C ARG A 30 10.23 10.42 -4.24
N THR A 31 10.24 9.57 -5.26
CA THR A 31 11.13 8.40 -5.33
C THR A 31 11.98 8.51 -6.59
N PRO A 32 13.15 9.19 -6.55
CA PRO A 32 13.94 9.47 -7.75
C PRO A 32 14.35 8.23 -8.57
N THR A 33 14.49 7.09 -7.89
CA THR A 33 14.85 5.80 -8.50
C THR A 33 13.65 5.07 -9.14
N ALA A 34 12.42 5.53 -8.90
CA ALA A 34 11.18 4.94 -9.41
C ALA A 34 10.20 6.04 -9.89
N PRO A 35 10.50 6.72 -11.02
CA PRO A 35 9.71 7.85 -11.51
C PRO A 35 8.31 7.46 -11.99
N ASP A 36 8.08 6.21 -12.38
CA ASP A 36 6.78 5.66 -12.78
C ASP A 36 5.96 5.12 -11.60
N TYR A 37 6.46 5.22 -10.36
CA TYR A 37 5.70 4.82 -9.18
C TYR A 37 4.70 5.91 -8.78
N TYR A 38 3.43 5.72 -9.15
CA TYR A 38 2.39 6.77 -9.02
C TYR A 38 2.17 7.23 -7.59
N PHE A 39 2.17 6.29 -6.65
CA PHE A 39 1.97 6.53 -5.21
C PHE A 39 3.29 6.62 -4.43
N GLY A 40 4.44 6.72 -5.10
CA GLY A 40 5.71 7.16 -4.50
C GLY A 40 6.17 8.53 -4.99
N ASN A 41 5.34 9.19 -5.79
CA ASN A 41 5.56 10.53 -6.34
C ASN A 41 4.24 11.29 -6.28
N TYR A 42 3.94 11.92 -5.13
CA TYR A 42 2.64 12.54 -4.84
C TYR A 42 2.75 13.77 -3.93
N LEU A 43 1.73 14.63 -3.96
CA LEU A 43 1.54 15.64 -2.91
C LEU A 43 0.61 15.09 -1.82
N LEU A 44 1.04 15.18 -0.58
CA LEU A 44 0.25 14.84 0.60
C LEU A 44 -0.38 16.10 1.18
N LEU A 45 -1.71 16.19 1.10
CA LEU A 45 -2.48 17.34 1.57
C LEU A 45 -3.01 17.07 2.99
N PRO A 46 -3.12 18.10 3.85
CA PRO A 46 -3.62 17.95 5.20
C PRO A 46 -5.15 17.77 5.25
N THR A 47 -5.86 18.16 4.19
CA THR A 47 -7.32 18.15 4.10
C THR A 47 -7.76 17.87 2.65
N PRO A 48 -9.00 17.40 2.43
CA PRO A 48 -9.50 17.15 1.08
C PRO A 48 -9.48 18.41 0.20
N PRO A 49 -8.99 18.32 -1.05
CA PRO A 49 -9.06 19.42 -1.99
C PRO A 49 -10.49 19.61 -2.52
N SER A 50 -10.71 20.76 -3.12
CA SER A 50 -11.89 21.11 -3.90
C SER A 50 -11.51 21.40 -5.35
N ASP A 51 -12.49 21.47 -6.25
CA ASP A 51 -12.26 21.84 -7.65
C ASP A 51 -11.51 23.17 -7.85
N ARG A 52 -11.59 24.09 -6.87
CA ARG A 52 -10.86 25.37 -6.89
C ARG A 52 -9.35 25.18 -6.73
N ASP A 53 -8.94 24.07 -6.16
CA ASP A 53 -7.54 23.78 -5.84
C ASP A 53 -6.75 23.20 -7.02
N LYS A 54 -7.46 22.78 -8.10
CA LYS A 54 -6.84 22.10 -9.25
C LYS A 54 -5.65 22.85 -9.84
N GLY A 55 -5.82 24.14 -10.14
CA GLY A 55 -4.78 24.92 -10.81
C GLY A 55 -3.49 24.98 -10.02
N TRP A 56 -3.57 25.26 -8.72
CA TRP A 56 -2.37 25.37 -7.89
C TRP A 56 -1.77 23.99 -7.56
N LEU A 57 -2.59 22.95 -7.40
CA LEU A 57 -2.11 21.59 -7.15
C LEU A 57 -1.32 21.03 -8.33
N GLU A 58 -1.82 21.22 -9.56
CA GLU A 58 -1.11 20.81 -10.77
C GLU A 58 0.20 21.59 -10.94
N ALA A 59 0.17 22.91 -10.74
CA ALA A 59 1.38 23.73 -10.81
C ALA A 59 2.42 23.36 -9.74
N SER A 60 1.98 23.08 -8.51
CA SER A 60 2.86 22.62 -7.42
C SER A 60 3.44 21.24 -7.71
N PHE A 61 2.64 20.31 -8.22
CA PHE A 61 3.13 18.99 -8.62
C PHE A 61 4.20 19.11 -9.70
N ASP A 62 3.92 19.88 -10.76
CA ASP A 62 4.84 20.07 -11.86
C ASP A 62 6.16 20.67 -11.38
N LYS A 63 6.10 21.68 -10.52
CA LYS A 63 7.28 22.35 -9.95
C LYS A 63 8.11 21.44 -9.05
N LEU A 64 7.47 20.65 -8.18
CA LEU A 64 8.16 19.95 -7.08
C LEU A 64 8.50 18.50 -7.43
N ILE A 65 7.71 17.87 -8.29
CA ILE A 65 7.78 16.43 -8.58
C ILE A 65 7.97 16.20 -10.08
N GLY A 66 7.09 16.75 -10.92
CA GLY A 66 6.98 16.49 -12.36
C GLY A 66 8.09 17.08 -13.24
N GLN A 67 9.27 17.39 -12.69
CA GLN A 67 10.41 17.89 -13.46
C GLN A 67 11.12 16.79 -14.27
N ASP A 68 11.01 15.52 -13.82
CA ASP A 68 11.52 14.39 -14.59
C ASP A 68 10.51 14.01 -15.68
N PRO A 69 10.88 14.02 -16.98
CA PRO A 69 9.96 13.71 -18.08
C PRO A 69 9.43 12.27 -18.06
N ARG A 70 10.06 11.37 -17.28
CA ARG A 70 9.56 10.00 -17.08
C ARG A 70 8.33 9.95 -16.16
N ILE A 71 8.14 10.96 -15.31
CA ILE A 71 6.96 11.11 -14.47
C ILE A 71 5.79 11.56 -15.36
N ARG A 72 4.90 10.63 -15.67
CA ARG A 72 3.76 10.82 -16.58
C ARG A 72 2.42 10.80 -15.85
N HIS A 73 2.44 11.06 -14.55
CA HIS A 73 1.27 11.08 -13.70
C HIS A 73 1.24 12.32 -12.81
N ARG A 74 0.07 12.57 -12.20
CA ARG A 74 -0.10 13.49 -11.07
C ARG A 74 -0.91 12.78 -10.00
N THR A 75 -0.38 12.74 -8.79
CA THR A 75 -1.02 12.08 -7.65
C THR A 75 -1.13 13.03 -6.47
N PHE A 76 -2.32 13.05 -5.86
CA PHE A 76 -2.63 13.80 -4.65
C PHE A 76 -3.30 12.87 -3.65
N GLN A 77 -2.92 12.96 -2.38
CA GLN A 77 -3.52 12.16 -1.30
C GLN A 77 -3.85 13.03 -0.09
N TRP A 78 -4.88 12.65 0.68
CA TRP A 78 -5.30 13.37 1.88
C TRP A 78 -6.08 12.47 2.84
N PRO A 79 -6.15 12.83 4.14
CA PRO A 79 -7.01 12.13 5.09
C PRO A 79 -8.48 12.52 4.88
N LEU A 80 -9.38 11.56 5.06
CA LEU A 80 -10.82 11.77 5.08
C LEU A 80 -11.36 11.46 6.48
N ALA A 81 -12.10 12.41 7.06
CA ALA A 81 -12.87 12.16 8.27
C ALA A 81 -14.08 11.25 7.97
N GLU A 82 -14.67 10.67 9.02
CA GLU A 82 -15.91 9.90 8.90
C GLU A 82 -17.04 10.77 8.32
N GLY A 83 -17.75 10.26 7.32
CA GLY A 83 -18.81 10.98 6.62
C GLY A 83 -18.36 12.16 5.73
N GLN A 84 -17.05 12.45 5.69
CA GLN A 84 -16.51 13.48 4.80
C GLN A 84 -16.39 12.94 3.37
N ASN A 85 -16.81 13.76 2.41
CA ASN A 85 -16.70 13.50 0.98
C ASN A 85 -15.82 14.56 0.31
N SER A 86 -15.10 14.16 -0.73
CA SER A 86 -14.26 15.06 -1.52
C SER A 86 -15.08 15.80 -2.59
N ARG A 87 -14.81 17.10 -2.81
CA ARG A 87 -15.50 17.93 -3.82
C ARG A 87 -14.62 18.08 -5.07
N VAL A 88 -14.39 16.95 -5.74
CA VAL A 88 -13.34 16.79 -6.78
C VAL A 88 -13.90 16.47 -8.17
N ALA A 89 -15.16 16.81 -8.43
CA ALA A 89 -15.82 16.51 -9.70
C ALA A 89 -15.09 17.13 -10.91
N GLY A 90 -14.54 18.33 -10.75
CA GLY A 90 -13.72 19.03 -11.75
C GLY A 90 -12.33 18.44 -11.96
N PHE A 91 -11.82 17.62 -11.03
CA PHE A 91 -10.66 16.76 -11.28
C PHE A 91 -11.05 15.51 -12.08
N VAL A 92 -12.14 14.84 -11.69
CA VAL A 92 -12.63 13.65 -12.40
C VAL A 92 -12.94 13.99 -13.87
N ALA A 93 -13.61 15.11 -14.11
CA ALA A 93 -13.86 15.62 -15.47
C ALA A 93 -12.57 15.95 -16.26
N ALA A 94 -11.44 16.13 -15.57
CA ALA A 94 -10.12 16.37 -16.17
C ALA A 94 -9.26 15.09 -16.29
N GLY A 95 -9.87 13.91 -16.10
CA GLY A 95 -9.24 12.61 -16.27
C GLY A 95 -8.53 12.06 -15.03
N TYR A 96 -8.73 12.64 -13.85
CA TYR A 96 -8.26 12.03 -12.61
C TYR A 96 -9.18 10.89 -12.18
N GLN A 97 -8.58 9.80 -11.76
CA GLN A 97 -9.27 8.73 -11.05
C GLN A 97 -9.31 9.08 -9.56
N TYR A 98 -10.52 9.11 -9.00
CA TYR A 98 -10.72 9.28 -7.57
C TYR A 98 -10.82 7.90 -6.91
N MET A 99 -10.02 7.68 -5.87
CA MET A 99 -10.02 6.44 -5.11
C MET A 99 -10.07 6.74 -3.62
N GLU A 100 -10.77 5.89 -2.89
CA GLU A 100 -10.83 5.93 -1.43
C GLU A 100 -10.33 4.62 -0.83
N CYS A 101 -9.49 4.74 0.19
CA CYS A 101 -8.99 3.62 0.96
C CYS A 101 -9.43 3.73 2.41
N VAL A 102 -9.75 2.58 3.01
CA VAL A 102 -9.99 2.46 4.45
C VAL A 102 -8.72 1.98 5.12
N VAL A 103 -8.34 2.68 6.19
CA VAL A 103 -7.28 2.24 7.10
C VAL A 103 -7.90 1.38 8.19
N LEU A 104 -7.44 0.15 8.28
CA LEU A 104 -7.88 -0.86 9.22
C LEU A 104 -6.77 -1.13 10.23
N ALA A 105 -7.11 -1.11 11.52
CA ALA A 105 -6.18 -1.42 12.61
C ALA A 105 -6.59 -2.70 13.33
N LEU A 106 -5.61 -3.50 13.72
CA LEU A 106 -5.75 -4.62 14.64
C LEU A 106 -4.91 -4.33 15.87
N GLU A 107 -5.54 -4.32 17.04
CA GLU A 107 -4.86 -4.29 18.33
C GLU A 107 -4.58 -5.71 18.82
N ALA A 108 -3.51 -5.88 19.60
CA ALA A 108 -3.13 -7.20 20.12
C ALA A 108 -4.26 -7.88 20.93
N ALA A 109 -5.02 -7.08 21.70
CA ALA A 109 -6.12 -7.55 22.54
C ALA A 109 -7.36 -7.98 21.75
N ASP A 110 -7.56 -7.42 20.56
CA ASP A 110 -8.76 -7.63 19.73
C ASP A 110 -8.59 -8.76 18.71
N ARG A 111 -7.41 -9.41 18.69
CA ARG A 111 -7.09 -10.48 17.76
C ARG A 111 -8.03 -11.66 17.93
N LYS A 112 -8.75 -11.99 16.85
CA LYS A 112 -9.57 -13.21 16.78
C LYS A 112 -8.75 -14.33 16.16
N ALA A 113 -8.51 -15.39 16.93
CA ALA A 113 -7.90 -16.60 16.41
C ALA A 113 -8.96 -17.40 15.62
N PRO A 114 -8.74 -17.72 14.33
CA PRO A 114 -9.51 -18.75 13.66
C PRO A 114 -9.39 -20.07 14.43
N SER A 115 -10.42 -20.91 14.38
CA SER A 115 -10.30 -22.31 14.82
C SER A 115 -9.14 -22.97 14.06
N ASP A 116 -8.24 -23.66 14.78
CA ASP A 116 -7.13 -24.41 14.21
C ASP A 116 -7.66 -25.35 13.10
N GLN A 117 -7.45 -24.94 11.85
CA GLN A 117 -7.53 -25.86 10.71
C GLN A 117 -6.09 -26.38 10.50
N ASP A 118 -5.93 -27.49 9.77
CA ASP A 118 -4.62 -27.89 9.25
C ASP A 118 -4.15 -26.84 8.24
N LEU A 119 -3.56 -25.77 8.76
CA LEU A 119 -3.15 -24.59 8.04
C LEU A 119 -1.71 -24.81 7.56
N ALA A 120 -1.49 -24.78 6.24
CA ALA A 120 -0.15 -24.67 5.66
C ALA A 120 0.70 -23.58 6.39
N PRO A 121 1.89 -23.90 6.90
CA PRO A 121 2.65 -22.94 7.70
C PRO A 121 3.11 -21.77 6.82
N ALA A 122 2.86 -20.55 7.28
CA ALA A 122 3.48 -19.37 6.71
C ALA A 122 4.94 -19.34 7.16
N ARG A 123 5.87 -19.15 6.24
CA ARG A 123 7.30 -19.03 6.54
C ARG A 123 7.86 -17.69 6.03
N PRO A 124 8.88 -17.14 6.71
CA PRO A 124 9.64 -16.02 6.18
C PRO A 124 10.25 -16.34 4.81
N PHE A 125 10.42 -15.31 4.00
CA PHE A 125 11.12 -15.40 2.74
C PHE A 125 12.62 -15.61 2.93
N ILE A 126 13.21 -16.42 2.07
CA ILE A 126 14.64 -16.50 1.80
C ILE A 126 14.96 -15.82 0.47
N PRO A 127 16.23 -15.51 0.15
CA PRO A 127 16.57 -14.81 -1.09
C PRO A 127 16.03 -15.45 -2.37
N ALA A 128 15.92 -16.77 -2.43
CA ALA A 128 15.41 -17.50 -3.59
C ALA A 128 13.89 -17.33 -3.83
N ASP A 129 13.11 -16.97 -2.81
CA ASP A 129 11.65 -16.88 -2.92
C ASP A 129 11.17 -15.63 -3.68
N TRP A 130 12.05 -14.64 -3.87
CA TRP A 130 11.67 -13.37 -4.49
C TRP A 130 11.30 -13.48 -5.96
N ASP A 131 11.80 -14.52 -6.64
CA ASP A 131 11.41 -14.81 -8.01
C ASP A 131 9.98 -15.37 -8.06
N ASP A 132 9.58 -16.22 -7.10
CA ASP A 132 8.19 -16.68 -6.95
C ASP A 132 7.24 -15.51 -6.64
N TRP A 133 7.67 -14.56 -5.81
CA TRP A 133 6.87 -13.36 -5.51
C TRP A 133 6.67 -12.50 -6.74
N LEU A 134 7.72 -12.32 -7.56
CA LEU A 134 7.60 -11.56 -8.81
C LEU A 134 6.59 -12.24 -9.75
N THR A 135 6.65 -13.56 -9.89
CA THR A 135 5.66 -14.32 -10.66
C THR A 135 4.25 -14.14 -10.10
N LEU A 136 4.05 -14.24 -8.78
CA LEU A 136 2.74 -14.07 -8.15
C LEU A 136 2.15 -12.67 -8.38
N GLU A 137 2.94 -11.60 -8.27
CA GLU A 137 2.46 -10.24 -8.52
C GLU A 137 2.19 -10.00 -10.01
N LEU A 138 3.00 -10.56 -10.92
CA LEU A 138 2.77 -10.47 -12.36
C LEU A 138 1.47 -11.20 -12.78
N ASP A 139 1.18 -12.34 -12.17
CA ASP A 139 -0.06 -13.10 -12.40
C ASP A 139 -1.31 -12.34 -11.91
N ASP A 140 -1.18 -11.46 -10.90
CA ASP A 140 -2.28 -10.63 -10.34
C ASP A 140 -2.31 -9.20 -10.91
N ARG A 141 -1.48 -8.89 -11.91
CA ARG A 141 -1.40 -7.57 -12.54
C ARG A 141 -2.74 -7.17 -13.16
N ASP A 142 -3.16 -5.92 -12.95
CA ASP A 142 -4.26 -5.33 -13.71
C ASP A 142 -3.91 -5.30 -15.22
N PRO A 143 -4.71 -5.94 -16.10
CA PRO A 143 -4.48 -5.93 -17.54
C PRO A 143 -4.25 -4.53 -18.13
N GLY A 144 -4.80 -3.48 -17.53
CA GLY A 144 -4.66 -2.09 -17.95
C GLY A 144 -3.28 -1.45 -17.76
N HIS A 145 -2.35 -2.11 -17.06
CA HIS A 145 -0.96 -1.64 -16.93
C HIS A 145 -0.01 -2.40 -17.86
N GLU A 146 0.82 -1.72 -18.64
CA GLU A 146 1.82 -2.40 -19.48
C GLU A 146 2.77 -3.26 -18.64
N GLN A 147 3.01 -4.49 -19.10
CA GLN A 147 3.81 -5.46 -18.34
C GLN A 147 5.23 -4.96 -18.05
N GLU A 148 5.86 -4.24 -18.99
CA GLU A 148 7.24 -3.74 -18.81
C GLU A 148 7.33 -2.67 -17.70
N SER A 149 6.43 -1.69 -17.69
CA SER A 149 6.36 -0.68 -16.63
C SER A 149 6.01 -1.30 -15.28
N TYR A 150 5.08 -2.27 -15.26
CA TYR A 150 4.74 -2.98 -14.04
C TYR A 150 5.90 -3.82 -13.50
N LEU A 151 6.70 -4.44 -14.36
CA LEU A 151 7.91 -5.17 -13.98
C LEU A 151 8.98 -4.25 -13.39
N ALA A 152 9.19 -3.06 -13.97
CA ALA A 152 10.11 -2.07 -13.43
C ALA A 152 9.70 -1.63 -12.02
N TYR A 153 8.39 -1.34 -11.83
CA TYR A 153 7.81 -1.07 -10.53
C TYR A 153 8.07 -2.22 -9.53
N LEU A 154 7.75 -3.47 -9.88
CA LEU A 154 7.92 -4.62 -8.98
C LEU A 154 9.38 -4.85 -8.59
N ARG A 155 10.34 -4.63 -9.51
CA ARG A 155 11.77 -4.69 -9.21
C ARG A 155 12.18 -3.63 -8.19
N SER A 156 11.73 -2.39 -8.38
CA SER A 156 11.98 -1.31 -7.40
C SER A 156 11.38 -1.64 -6.01
N ARG A 157 10.20 -2.27 -5.96
CA ARG A 157 9.58 -2.71 -4.71
C ARG A 157 10.35 -3.86 -4.06
N ARG A 158 10.80 -4.85 -4.85
CA ARG A 158 11.67 -5.93 -4.35
C ARG A 158 12.92 -5.37 -3.70
N ASP A 159 13.63 -4.46 -4.36
CA ASP A 159 14.86 -3.86 -3.83
C ASP A 159 14.60 -3.14 -2.50
N LEU A 160 13.51 -2.37 -2.40
CA LEU A 160 13.08 -1.73 -1.17
C LEU A 160 12.87 -2.74 -0.04
N TYR A 161 12.03 -3.75 -0.29
CA TYR A 161 11.66 -4.70 0.75
C TYR A 161 12.87 -5.54 1.19
N GLN A 162 13.73 -5.96 0.26
CA GLN A 162 14.96 -6.67 0.61
C GLN A 162 15.89 -5.81 1.47
N ALA A 163 16.06 -4.52 1.15
CA ALA A 163 16.88 -3.60 1.94
C ALA A 163 16.30 -3.38 3.34
N MET A 164 14.99 -3.12 3.46
CA MET A 164 14.34 -2.97 4.76
C MET A 164 14.40 -4.23 5.62
N ILE A 165 14.34 -5.43 5.02
CA ILE A 165 14.51 -6.71 5.71
C ILE A 165 15.95 -6.86 6.21
N ALA A 166 16.95 -6.51 5.39
CA ALA A 166 18.35 -6.53 5.79
C ALA A 166 18.64 -5.60 6.98
N ASP A 167 17.94 -4.46 7.04
CA ASP A 167 18.01 -3.51 8.15
C ASP A 167 17.15 -3.89 9.36
N GLY A 168 16.45 -5.03 9.31
CA GLY A 168 15.62 -5.52 10.43
C GLY A 168 14.33 -4.73 10.65
N LEU A 169 13.86 -3.97 9.65
CA LEU A 169 12.65 -3.14 9.74
C LEU A 169 11.36 -3.92 9.46
N GLY A 170 11.47 -5.19 9.10
CA GLY A 170 10.31 -6.02 8.77
C GLY A 170 10.72 -7.35 8.19
N GLN A 171 9.73 -8.06 7.65
CA GLN A 171 9.91 -9.34 6.99
C GLN A 171 8.82 -9.54 5.92
N TRP A 172 9.07 -10.48 5.00
CA TRP A 172 8.08 -10.98 4.06
C TRP A 172 7.77 -12.44 4.36
N TRP A 173 6.51 -12.84 4.20
CA TRP A 173 6.08 -14.22 4.44
C TRP A 173 5.30 -14.76 3.26
N GLY A 174 5.36 -16.07 3.09
CA GLY A 174 4.56 -16.80 2.11
C GLY A 174 4.02 -18.11 2.63
N ILE A 175 3.03 -18.62 1.90
CA ILE A 175 2.52 -19.98 2.01
C ILE A 175 2.75 -20.65 0.66
N TRP A 176 3.33 -21.84 0.67
CA TRP A 176 3.58 -22.65 -0.53
C TRP A 176 2.67 -23.87 -0.55
N HIS A 177 2.28 -24.27 -1.76
CA HIS A 177 1.64 -25.55 -2.03
C HIS A 177 2.25 -26.17 -3.28
N GLN A 178 2.79 -27.40 -3.17
CA GLN A 178 3.46 -28.09 -4.27
C GLN A 178 4.48 -27.19 -4.98
N ASP A 179 5.38 -26.59 -4.20
CA ASP A 179 6.44 -25.67 -4.65
C ASP A 179 5.96 -24.37 -5.33
N ARG A 180 4.66 -24.08 -5.34
CA ARG A 180 4.12 -22.79 -5.81
C ARG A 180 3.79 -21.88 -4.64
N LEU A 181 4.21 -20.62 -4.72
CA LEU A 181 3.76 -19.58 -3.79
C LEU A 181 2.26 -19.27 -4.03
N VAL A 182 1.42 -19.56 -3.04
CA VAL A 182 -0.04 -19.43 -3.15
C VAL A 182 -0.62 -18.24 -2.38
N ALA A 183 0.12 -17.70 -1.41
CA ALA A 183 -0.22 -16.47 -0.72
C ALA A 183 1.05 -15.80 -0.16
N SER A 184 1.09 -14.47 -0.14
CA SER A 184 2.22 -13.72 0.42
C SER A 184 1.79 -12.39 1.02
N CYS A 185 2.57 -11.89 1.98
CA CYS A 185 2.46 -10.53 2.49
C CYS A 185 3.75 -10.08 3.17
N GLY A 186 4.02 -8.78 3.14
CA GLY A 186 5.02 -8.14 4.00
C GLY A 186 4.41 -7.60 5.29
N LEU A 187 5.22 -7.46 6.32
CA LEU A 187 4.92 -6.68 7.53
C LEU A 187 6.17 -5.90 7.94
N PHE A 188 6.06 -4.57 7.97
CA PHE A 188 7.16 -3.66 8.28
C PHE A 188 6.77 -2.69 9.39
N PHE A 189 7.74 -2.26 10.19
CA PHE A 189 7.48 -1.57 11.45
C PHE A 189 7.95 -0.12 11.45
N THR A 190 7.17 0.75 12.08
CA THR A 190 7.52 2.14 12.38
C THR A 190 6.97 2.51 13.76
N GLY A 191 7.87 2.89 14.68
CA GLY A 191 7.50 3.14 16.07
C GLY A 191 6.79 1.95 16.70
N THR A 192 5.52 2.12 17.07
CA THR A 192 4.69 1.06 17.69
C THR A 192 3.70 0.40 16.72
N MET A 193 3.79 0.71 15.42
CA MET A 193 2.89 0.23 14.39
C MET A 193 3.61 -0.73 13.43
N GLY A 194 2.91 -1.78 12.99
CA GLY A 194 3.32 -2.63 11.87
C GLY A 194 2.37 -2.46 10.68
N ARG A 195 2.88 -2.37 9.45
CA ARG A 195 2.09 -2.20 8.23
C ARG A 195 2.20 -3.40 7.33
N PHE A 196 1.07 -4.06 7.10
CA PHE A 196 0.97 -5.10 6.10
C PHE A 196 1.14 -4.51 4.69
N GLN A 197 1.91 -5.19 3.86
CA GLN A 197 2.21 -4.83 2.48
C GLN A 197 1.80 -5.97 1.54
N LEU A 198 1.20 -5.59 0.40
CA LEU A 198 0.86 -6.48 -0.72
C LEU A 198 0.34 -7.86 -0.27
N VAL A 199 -0.80 -7.85 0.43
CA VAL A 199 -1.47 -9.08 0.85
C VAL A 199 -2.08 -9.76 -0.38
N ARG A 200 -1.44 -10.83 -0.85
CA ARG A 200 -1.83 -11.56 -2.07
C ARG A 200 -2.28 -12.98 -1.77
N THR A 201 -3.20 -13.44 -2.59
CA THR A 201 -3.56 -14.86 -2.71
C THR A 201 -3.72 -15.17 -4.18
N HIS A 202 -2.98 -16.18 -4.64
CA HIS A 202 -3.00 -16.65 -6.00
C HIS A 202 -4.44 -16.94 -6.46
N GLN A 203 -4.79 -16.56 -7.68
CA GLN A 203 -6.17 -16.61 -8.19
C GLN A 203 -6.83 -17.98 -8.02
N ASP A 204 -6.15 -19.07 -8.40
CA ASP A 204 -6.64 -20.46 -8.30
C ASP A 204 -6.84 -20.95 -6.86
N TRP A 205 -6.27 -20.22 -5.90
CA TRP A 205 -6.24 -20.56 -4.48
C TRP A 205 -7.08 -19.60 -3.61
N ARG A 206 -7.79 -18.65 -4.23
CA ARG A 206 -8.73 -17.76 -3.53
C ARG A 206 -9.91 -18.54 -2.93
N ASN A 207 -10.56 -17.94 -1.94
CA ASN A 207 -11.70 -18.52 -1.22
C ASN A 207 -11.40 -19.83 -0.45
N ARG A 208 -10.13 -20.18 -0.24
CA ARG A 208 -9.68 -21.34 0.55
C ARG A 208 -9.17 -21.00 1.95
N GLY A 209 -9.34 -19.74 2.39
CA GLY A 209 -8.90 -19.29 3.72
C GLY A 209 -7.44 -18.86 3.84
N LEU A 210 -6.62 -18.99 2.78
CA LEU A 210 -5.17 -18.69 2.82
C LEU A 210 -4.83 -17.26 3.25
N CYS A 211 -5.52 -16.24 2.75
CA CYS A 211 -5.30 -14.85 3.16
C CYS A 211 -5.53 -14.68 4.68
N ARG A 212 -6.65 -15.19 5.18
CA ARG A 212 -6.99 -15.13 6.62
C ARG A 212 -5.93 -15.82 7.48
N GLN A 213 -5.48 -16.98 7.03
CA GLN A 213 -4.46 -17.80 7.67
C GLN A 213 -3.11 -17.10 7.73
N LEU A 214 -2.64 -16.61 6.58
CA LEU A 214 -1.38 -15.89 6.46
C LEU A 214 -1.36 -14.69 7.41
N LEU A 215 -2.39 -13.85 7.34
CA LEU A 215 -2.51 -12.67 8.21
C LEU A 215 -2.58 -13.04 9.69
N ASN A 216 -3.27 -14.10 10.07
CA ASN A 216 -3.33 -14.52 11.46
C ASN A 216 -1.94 -14.95 11.99
N GLN A 217 -1.23 -15.77 11.22
CA GLN A 217 0.11 -16.26 11.59
C GLN A 217 1.13 -15.12 11.66
N VAL A 218 1.11 -14.21 10.68
CA VAL A 218 2.02 -13.05 10.64
C VAL A 218 1.65 -12.03 11.72
N ALA A 219 0.36 -11.77 11.97
CA ALA A 219 -0.07 -10.88 13.03
C ALA A 219 0.39 -11.36 14.42
N ARG A 220 0.37 -12.68 14.66
CA ARG A 220 0.87 -13.26 15.91
C ARG A 220 2.33 -12.89 16.16
N GLN A 221 3.19 -13.00 15.14
CA GLN A 221 4.60 -12.61 15.22
C GLN A 221 4.75 -11.08 15.29
N GLY A 222 3.94 -10.34 14.52
CA GLY A 222 3.98 -8.89 14.47
C GLY A 222 3.72 -8.21 15.81
N PHE A 223 2.85 -8.78 16.64
CA PHE A 223 2.56 -8.25 17.98
C PHE A 223 3.69 -8.45 19.00
N GLU A 224 4.73 -9.20 18.67
CA GLU A 224 5.96 -9.24 19.47
C GLU A 224 6.76 -7.94 19.32
N GLN A 225 6.54 -7.17 18.24
CA GLN A 225 7.28 -5.95 17.90
C GLN A 225 6.43 -4.67 17.88
N ALA A 226 5.12 -4.79 17.58
CA ALA A 226 4.21 -3.66 17.48
C ALA A 226 2.99 -3.83 18.41
N ARG A 227 2.38 -2.71 18.80
CA ARG A 227 1.10 -2.74 19.55
C ARG A 227 -0.10 -2.81 18.61
N ARG A 228 0.04 -2.21 17.43
CA ARG A 228 -1.02 -2.05 16.43
C ARG A 228 -0.53 -2.47 15.06
N LEU A 229 -1.33 -3.25 14.34
CA LEU A 229 -1.06 -3.64 12.96
C LEU A 229 -2.04 -2.93 12.02
N ILE A 230 -1.54 -2.41 10.91
CA ILE A 230 -2.27 -1.58 9.95
C ILE A 230 -2.37 -2.30 8.62
N ILE A 231 -3.57 -2.26 8.03
CA ILE A 231 -3.84 -2.55 6.63
C ILE A 231 -4.46 -1.29 6.03
N VAL A 232 -4.05 -0.91 4.83
CA VAL A 232 -4.80 0.04 4.00
C VAL A 232 -5.31 -0.73 2.80
N ALA A 233 -6.60 -0.65 2.57
CA ALA A 233 -7.27 -1.35 1.49
C ALA A 233 -8.25 -0.41 0.81
N ASP A 234 -8.44 -0.59 -0.50
CA ASP A 234 -9.50 0.11 -1.24
C ASP A 234 -10.86 -0.14 -0.55
N GLU A 235 -11.66 0.92 -0.42
CA GLU A 235 -12.96 0.89 0.24
C GLU A 235 -13.95 -0.09 -0.43
N HIS A 236 -13.78 -0.36 -1.72
CA HIS A 236 -14.59 -1.31 -2.48
C HIS A 236 -14.00 -2.73 -2.50
N TYR A 237 -12.81 -2.93 -1.90
CA TYR A 237 -12.12 -4.21 -1.95
C TYR A 237 -12.82 -5.30 -1.11
N HIS A 238 -13.05 -6.45 -1.74
CA HIS A 238 -13.77 -7.57 -1.13
C HIS A 238 -13.10 -8.18 0.10
N ALA A 239 -11.79 -7.94 0.32
CA ALA A 239 -11.07 -8.52 1.46
C ALA A 239 -11.38 -7.87 2.81
N GLN A 240 -12.15 -6.76 2.87
CA GLN A 240 -12.51 -6.15 4.15
C GLN A 240 -13.23 -7.12 5.11
N ARG A 241 -14.06 -8.03 4.57
CA ARG A 241 -14.70 -9.07 5.39
C ARG A 241 -13.68 -10.00 6.05
N VAL A 242 -12.61 -10.35 5.33
CA VAL A 242 -11.51 -11.18 5.85
C VAL A 242 -10.79 -10.48 6.98
N TYR A 243 -10.47 -9.19 6.80
CA TYR A 243 -9.79 -8.41 7.83
C TYR A 243 -10.64 -8.25 9.08
N ARG A 244 -11.93 -7.91 8.93
CA ARG A 244 -12.87 -7.79 10.07
C ARG A 244 -13.04 -9.10 10.83
N ALA A 245 -13.02 -10.24 10.14
CA ALA A 245 -13.09 -11.56 10.78
C ALA A 245 -11.86 -11.84 11.67
N LEU A 246 -10.71 -11.25 11.38
CA LEU A 246 -9.50 -11.33 12.20
C LEU A 246 -9.46 -10.33 13.36
N GLY A 247 -10.42 -9.40 13.41
CA GLY A 247 -10.51 -8.35 14.43
C GLY A 247 -10.09 -6.97 13.96
N PHE A 248 -9.72 -6.78 12.68
CA PHE A 248 -9.38 -5.46 12.18
C PHE A 248 -10.62 -4.55 12.16
N VAL A 249 -10.46 -3.32 12.64
CA VAL A 249 -11.50 -2.29 12.67
C VAL A 249 -11.10 -1.06 11.86
N PRO A 250 -12.03 -0.38 11.16
CA PRO A 250 -11.74 0.89 10.49
C PRO A 250 -11.35 1.96 11.50
N VAL A 251 -10.26 2.67 11.24
CA VAL A 251 -9.76 3.76 12.11
C VAL A 251 -9.55 5.08 11.38
N ALA A 252 -9.41 5.05 10.04
CA ALA A 252 -9.28 6.25 9.23
C ALA A 252 -9.62 5.96 7.76
N ARG A 253 -9.72 7.02 6.93
CA ARG A 253 -9.91 6.94 5.48
C ARG A 253 -8.90 7.83 4.76
N ILE A 254 -8.53 7.43 3.56
CA ILE A 254 -7.63 8.18 2.67
C ILE A 254 -8.36 8.43 1.36
N GLY A 255 -8.43 9.68 0.95
CA GLY A 255 -8.83 10.05 -0.41
C GLY A 255 -7.60 10.25 -1.29
N SER A 256 -7.73 9.88 -2.56
CA SER A 256 -6.66 10.12 -3.53
C SER A 256 -7.20 10.45 -4.92
N LEU A 257 -6.44 11.27 -5.64
CA LEU A 257 -6.62 11.51 -7.06
C LEU A 257 -5.34 11.11 -7.77
N CYS A 258 -5.46 10.31 -8.81
CA CYS A 258 -4.35 9.97 -9.69
C CYS A 258 -4.78 10.16 -11.14
N ARG A 259 -3.99 10.90 -11.90
CA ARG A 259 -4.12 10.99 -13.36
C ARG A 259 -2.81 10.53 -13.97
N TRP A 260 -2.86 9.51 -14.80
CA TRP A 260 -1.74 9.10 -15.64
C TRP A 260 -2.10 9.34 -17.10
N THR A 261 -1.11 9.66 -17.94
CA THR A 261 -1.34 9.70 -19.38
C THR A 261 -1.51 8.28 -19.90
N GLN A 262 -2.71 7.93 -20.35
CA GLN A 262 -2.88 6.81 -21.27
C GLN A 262 -2.18 7.19 -22.57
N GLN A 263 -1.32 6.31 -23.09
CA GLN A 263 -0.84 6.51 -24.47
C GLN A 263 -2.07 6.54 -25.40
N PRO A 264 -2.11 7.47 -26.37
CA PRO A 264 -3.17 7.53 -27.37
C PRO A 264 -3.22 6.26 -28.24
#